data_AF-A0AAV5TC10-F1
#
_entry.id   AF-A0AAV5TC10-F1
#
_cell.length_a   1.000
_cell.length_b   1.000
_cell.length_c   1.000
_cell.angle_alpha   90.00
_cell.angle_beta   90.00
_cell.angle_gamma   90.00
#
_symmetry.space_group_name_H-M   'P 1'
#
loop_
_entity.id
_entity.type
_entity.pdbx_description
1 polymer ?
#
loop_
_entity_poly.entity_id
_entity_poly.type
_entity_poly.pdbx_seq_one_letter_code
_entity_poly.pdbx_strand_id
1 'polypeptide(L)'
;MPTAAVVVIGDVGRSPRTANHAFSLAEEKGYDVCLIGYAESALNERIANHPRISVVSIPPPYSLPLPELVSLVYRFLWTSITLLYTLLFRVGWSVNTVLVQNPPALPALIVAWLVCLIRDARFVIDWHNYTWSMLGERWKMREEELGLRMEEDSVEVIVEKDRRRIGGGKARYIRLTHYLEGWMGRAADSSLCVSAAMAADLKKRWGVEARVFYDRPPRWKFTDVSLSMKHSLFHSLRMKAEKEGDRETVESLEGGTRQGRQGAEQDTFFTEKSRSGEVSLREDRPLIVTSSTSWTPDEDFSILLEAVVKYEERIERGDLDLPRLLLIITGKGPEKAYYMGKIDELSLSHISIFSPWLEASDYPTAVAAADLGVCLHTSTSGVDLPMKVVDMFGCGVPVLAKKFPAIGELVRENLNGHLFDTSDDLTELLVKMARGHPKMNKELLKLREYVTSPEGRLRSWEETWGDATRETFRDEKEEIFRRVVH
;
A
#
# COMPACT_ATOMS: atom_id res chain seq x y z
N MET A 1 33.24 3.75 5.03
CA MET A 1 31.96 4.03 5.71
C MET A 1 31.16 2.74 5.70
N PRO A 2 30.19 2.51 6.61
CA PRO A 2 29.42 1.27 6.57
C PRO A 2 28.63 1.21 5.26
N THR A 3 28.62 0.04 4.61
CA THR A 3 27.88 -0.18 3.36
C THR A 3 26.65 -1.06 3.63
N ALA A 4 25.47 -0.64 3.16
CA ALA A 4 24.24 -1.43 3.23
C ALA A 4 23.78 -1.88 1.84
N ALA A 5 23.49 -3.17 1.70
CA ALA A 5 22.75 -3.72 0.57
C ALA A 5 21.26 -3.74 0.93
N VAL A 6 20.43 -3.00 0.21
CA VAL A 6 18.97 -3.02 0.39
C VAL A 6 18.36 -3.76 -0.80
N VAL A 7 17.79 -4.93 -0.55
CA VAL A 7 17.37 -5.89 -1.58
C VAL A 7 15.86 -5.97 -1.65
N VAL A 8 15.33 -5.85 -2.87
CA VAL A 8 13.96 -6.22 -3.23
C VAL A 8 13.98 -7.05 -4.52
N ILE A 9 13.26 -8.16 -4.55
CA ILE A 9 13.05 -8.94 -5.79
C ILE A 9 11.79 -8.41 -6.48
N GLY A 10 11.94 -7.23 -7.08
CA GLY A 10 10.87 -6.49 -7.71
C GLY A 10 11.39 -5.17 -8.28
N ASP A 11 10.52 -4.43 -8.95
CA ASP A 11 10.85 -3.12 -9.50
C ASP A 11 11.08 -2.09 -8.38
N VAL A 12 12.30 -1.58 -8.31
CA VAL A 12 12.73 -0.62 -7.29
C VAL A 12 11.93 0.68 -7.40
N GLY A 13 11.58 1.10 -8.62
CA GLY A 13 10.77 2.30 -8.84
C GLY A 13 9.35 2.20 -8.28
N ARG A 14 8.89 0.97 -7.99
CA ARG A 14 7.56 0.66 -7.44
C ARG A 14 7.59 0.11 -6.02
N SER A 15 8.74 0.19 -5.37
CA SER A 15 8.97 -0.33 -4.02
C SER A 15 9.23 0.83 -3.05
N PRO A 16 8.20 1.64 -2.70
CA PRO A 16 8.39 2.89 -1.95
C PRO A 16 9.02 2.66 -0.58
N ARG A 17 8.68 1.57 0.10
CA ARG A 17 9.26 1.27 1.40
C ARG A 17 10.75 0.93 1.31
N THR A 18 11.14 0.09 0.35
CA THR A 18 12.54 -0.25 0.09
C THR A 18 13.36 1.00 -0.25
N ALA A 19 12.79 1.89 -1.08
CA ALA A 19 13.39 3.18 -1.39
C ALA A 19 13.53 4.07 -0.13
N ASN A 20 12.51 4.14 0.72
CA ASN A 20 12.57 4.93 1.96
C ASN A 20 13.60 4.36 2.95
N HIS A 21 13.75 3.04 3.06
CA HIS A 21 14.83 2.42 3.85
C HIS A 21 16.20 2.81 3.33
N ALA A 22 16.41 2.73 2.00
CA ALA A 22 17.66 3.12 1.38
C ALA A 22 17.99 4.60 1.64
N PHE A 23 16.97 5.46 1.54
CA PHE A 23 17.11 6.90 1.82
C PHE A 23 17.46 7.17 3.28
N SER A 24 16.72 6.60 4.25
CA SER A 24 16.99 6.81 5.67
C SER A 24 18.35 6.23 6.12
N LEU A 25 18.77 5.09 5.57
CA LEU A 25 20.11 4.56 5.83
C LEU A 25 21.21 5.51 5.33
N ALA A 26 21.02 6.12 4.16
CA ALA A 26 21.98 7.05 3.59
C ALA A 26 22.04 8.38 4.37
N GLU A 27 20.89 8.95 4.72
CA GLU A 27 20.79 10.28 5.35
C GLU A 27 20.91 10.26 6.87
N GLU A 28 20.17 9.39 7.56
CA GLU A 28 20.13 9.37 9.03
C GLU A 28 21.30 8.58 9.62
N LYS A 29 21.82 7.59 8.89
CA LYS A 29 22.93 6.73 9.34
C LYS A 29 24.24 6.93 8.58
N GLY A 30 24.23 7.66 7.47
CA GLY A 30 25.44 7.93 6.69
C GLY A 30 26.01 6.71 5.97
N TYR A 31 25.19 5.69 5.69
CA TYR A 31 25.64 4.50 4.96
C TYR A 31 25.86 4.80 3.48
N ASP A 32 26.81 4.10 2.87
CA ASP A 32 26.83 3.96 1.42
C ASP A 32 25.85 2.83 1.07
N VAL A 33 24.81 3.14 0.30
CA VAL A 33 23.70 2.21 0.06
C VAL A 33 23.73 1.70 -1.37
N CYS A 34 23.68 0.37 -1.51
CA CYS A 34 23.43 -0.31 -2.77
C CYS A 34 21.99 -0.82 -2.76
N LEU A 35 21.13 -0.18 -3.54
CA LEU A 35 19.74 -0.55 -3.71
C LEU A 35 19.62 -1.55 -4.88
N ILE A 36 19.21 -2.77 -4.57
CA ILE A 36 19.27 -3.93 -5.47
C ILE A 36 17.85 -4.38 -5.79
N GLY A 37 17.55 -4.49 -7.09
CA GLY A 37 16.26 -4.98 -7.60
C GLY A 37 16.15 -4.80 -9.11
N TYR A 38 14.94 -4.89 -9.66
CA TYR A 38 14.69 -4.61 -11.07
C TYR A 38 14.64 -3.09 -11.29
N ALA A 39 15.24 -2.61 -12.37
CA ALA A 39 15.21 -1.20 -12.76
C ALA A 39 14.34 -1.03 -14.01
N GLU A 40 13.04 -1.29 -13.87
CA GLU A 40 12.07 -1.26 -14.99
C GLU A 40 11.30 0.07 -15.05
N SER A 41 11.03 0.69 -13.90
CA SER A 41 10.39 2.00 -13.82
C SER A 41 11.38 3.10 -13.44
N ALA A 42 11.01 4.35 -13.75
CA ALA A 42 11.75 5.53 -13.30
C ALA A 42 11.86 5.56 -11.77
N LEU A 43 13.07 5.87 -11.29
CA LEU A 43 13.34 6.03 -9.87
C LEU A 43 12.84 7.38 -9.38
N ASN A 44 12.49 7.44 -8.09
CA ASN A 44 12.27 8.72 -7.43
C ASN A 44 13.54 9.58 -7.49
N GLU A 45 13.40 10.88 -7.76
CA GLU A 45 14.53 11.81 -7.86
C GLU A 45 15.42 11.83 -6.62
N ARG A 46 14.84 11.66 -5.41
CA ARG A 46 15.59 11.58 -4.15
C ARG A 46 16.51 10.37 -4.08
N ILE A 47 16.18 9.29 -4.79
CA ILE A 47 17.01 8.09 -4.89
C ILE A 47 18.00 8.25 -6.05
N ALA A 48 17.50 8.67 -7.22
CA ALA A 48 18.31 8.79 -8.43
C ALA A 48 19.47 9.79 -8.28
N ASN A 49 19.25 10.89 -7.56
CA ASN A 49 20.22 11.96 -7.41
C ASN A 49 21.01 11.90 -6.09
N HIS A 50 20.82 10.87 -5.27
CA HIS A 50 21.48 10.79 -3.97
C HIS A 50 22.97 10.44 -4.11
N PRO A 51 23.89 11.19 -3.48
CA PRO A 51 25.33 10.93 -3.64
C PRO A 51 25.81 9.60 -3.02
N ARG A 52 25.03 9.04 -2.08
CA ARG A 52 25.36 7.79 -1.36
C ARG A 52 24.48 6.60 -1.73
N ILE A 53 23.55 6.76 -2.66
CA ILE A 53 22.70 5.64 -3.09
C ILE A 53 23.08 5.26 -4.50
N SER A 54 23.44 4.00 -4.68
CA SER A 54 23.73 3.39 -5.97
C SER A 54 22.67 2.34 -6.26
N VAL A 55 22.05 2.41 -7.44
CA VAL A 55 21.09 1.38 -7.86
C VAL A 55 21.81 0.30 -8.65
N VAL A 56 21.78 -0.92 -8.13
CA VAL A 56 22.42 -2.08 -8.73
C VAL A 56 21.33 -3.00 -9.30
N SER A 57 21.02 -2.80 -10.57
CA SER A 57 19.97 -3.56 -11.27
C SER A 57 20.36 -5.03 -11.44
N ILE A 58 19.42 -5.92 -11.14
CA ILE A 58 19.47 -7.35 -11.46
C ILE A 58 18.48 -7.67 -12.59
N PRO A 59 18.82 -8.57 -13.53
CA PRO A 59 17.92 -8.90 -14.62
C PRO A 59 16.75 -9.76 -14.12
N PRO A 60 15.49 -9.40 -14.44
CA PRO A 60 14.34 -10.25 -14.13
C PRO A 60 14.41 -11.57 -14.92
N PRO A 61 13.83 -12.66 -14.39
CA PRO A 61 13.78 -13.94 -15.11
C PRO A 61 12.97 -13.80 -16.40
N TYR A 62 13.46 -14.40 -17.49
CA TYR A 62 12.75 -14.38 -18.76
C TYR A 62 11.41 -15.11 -18.68
N SER A 63 10.40 -14.60 -19.38
CA SER A 63 9.11 -15.28 -19.51
C SER A 63 9.24 -16.44 -20.49
N LEU A 64 9.40 -17.65 -19.97
CA LEU A 64 9.47 -18.88 -20.75
C LEU A 64 8.15 -19.65 -20.66
N PRO A 65 7.67 -20.27 -21.76
CA PRO A 65 6.43 -21.06 -21.79
C PRO A 65 6.65 -22.44 -21.14
N LEU A 66 6.98 -22.45 -19.85
CA LEU A 66 7.23 -23.65 -19.05
C LEU A 66 6.00 -24.02 -18.21
N PRO A 67 5.79 -25.30 -17.88
CA PRO A 67 4.81 -25.69 -16.87
C PRO A 67 5.05 -24.93 -15.56
N GLU A 68 3.98 -24.56 -14.86
CA GLU A 68 4.06 -23.60 -13.74
C GLU A 68 5.05 -23.99 -12.64
N LEU A 69 5.08 -25.26 -12.21
CA LEU A 69 6.04 -25.74 -11.22
C LEU A 69 7.50 -25.67 -11.71
N VAL A 70 7.73 -25.94 -13.00
CA VAL A 70 9.05 -25.82 -13.62
C VAL A 70 9.46 -24.35 -13.72
N SER A 71 8.51 -23.46 -14.05
CA SER A 71 8.72 -22.01 -14.06
C SER A 71 9.15 -21.49 -12.68
N LEU A 72 8.56 -22.00 -11.59
CA LEU A 72 8.98 -21.64 -10.22
C LEU A 72 10.40 -22.07 -9.91
N VAL A 73 10.80 -23.29 -10.29
CA VAL A 73 12.18 -23.77 -10.12
C VAL A 73 13.16 -22.96 -10.96
N TYR A 74 12.82 -22.65 -12.21
CA TYR A 74 13.62 -21.79 -13.07
C TYR A 74 13.80 -20.39 -12.45
N ARG A 75 12.71 -19.75 -12.00
CA ARG A 75 12.76 -18.43 -11.34
C ARG A 75 13.60 -18.48 -10.07
N PHE A 76 13.48 -19.55 -9.27
CA PHE A 76 14.31 -19.75 -8.09
C PHE A 76 15.80 -19.81 -8.44
N LEU A 77 16.20 -20.62 -9.43
CA LEU A 77 17.61 -20.74 -9.83
C LEU A 77 18.13 -19.43 -10.43
N TRP A 78 17.35 -18.80 -11.31
CA TRP A 78 17.71 -17.54 -11.95
C TRP A 78 17.96 -16.44 -10.92
N THR A 79 16.99 -16.19 -10.03
CA THR A 79 17.13 -15.20 -8.96
C THR A 79 18.27 -15.57 -8.02
N SER A 80 18.50 -16.86 -7.73
CA SER A 80 19.62 -17.28 -6.88
C SER A 80 20.97 -16.88 -7.47
N ILE A 81 21.20 -17.23 -8.74
CA ILE A 81 22.47 -16.98 -9.43
C ILE A 81 22.70 -15.48 -9.57
N THR A 82 21.70 -14.74 -10.05
CA THR A 82 21.81 -13.31 -10.32
C THR A 82 21.99 -12.49 -9.04
N LEU A 83 21.24 -12.80 -7.98
CA LEU A 83 21.37 -12.11 -6.70
C LEU A 83 22.70 -12.45 -6.03
N LEU A 84 23.12 -13.73 -6.04
CA LEU A 84 24.39 -14.16 -5.45
C LEU A 84 25.57 -13.49 -6.15
N TYR A 85 25.59 -13.49 -7.49
CA TYR A 85 26.62 -12.79 -8.26
C TYR A 85 26.64 -11.29 -7.95
N THR A 86 25.48 -10.66 -7.88
CA THR A 86 25.37 -9.23 -7.61
C THR A 86 25.90 -8.90 -6.23
N LEU A 87 25.42 -9.60 -5.20
CA LEU A 87 25.87 -9.39 -3.83
C LEU A 87 27.38 -9.63 -3.71
N LEU A 88 27.91 -10.75 -4.23
CA LEU A 88 29.33 -11.12 -4.11
C LEU A 88 30.29 -10.23 -4.91
N PHE A 89 29.89 -9.72 -6.08
CA PHE A 89 30.84 -9.10 -7.02
C PHE A 89 30.51 -7.66 -7.41
N ARG A 90 29.28 -7.16 -7.19
CA ARG A 90 28.86 -5.81 -7.62
C ARG A 90 28.63 -4.81 -6.49
N VAL A 91 28.42 -5.27 -5.27
CA VAL A 91 28.09 -4.41 -4.10
C VAL A 91 29.36 -4.00 -3.32
N GLY A 92 30.53 -4.53 -3.70
CA GLY A 92 31.79 -4.32 -2.98
C GLY A 92 31.94 -5.24 -1.77
N TRP A 93 33.18 -5.41 -1.29
CA TRP A 93 33.50 -6.32 -0.17
C TRP A 93 33.21 -5.71 1.20
N SER A 94 32.98 -4.40 1.28
CA SER A 94 32.74 -3.66 2.53
C SER A 94 31.29 -3.69 3.02
N VAL A 95 30.44 -4.59 2.52
CA VAL A 95 29.03 -4.68 2.95
C VAL A 95 28.96 -5.14 4.39
N ASN A 96 28.44 -4.27 5.27
CA ASN A 96 28.22 -4.55 6.68
C ASN A 96 26.80 -5.04 6.97
N THR A 97 25.84 -4.71 6.11
CA THR A 97 24.43 -5.05 6.36
C THR A 97 23.71 -5.38 5.06
N VAL A 98 22.93 -6.45 5.06
CA VAL A 98 22.02 -6.82 3.98
C VAL A 98 20.60 -6.80 4.53
N LEU A 99 19.81 -5.83 4.08
CA LEU A 99 18.39 -5.70 4.37
C LEU A 99 17.59 -6.28 3.21
N VAL A 100 16.76 -7.29 3.46
CA VAL A 100 15.89 -7.89 2.44
C VAL A 100 14.44 -7.58 2.74
N GLN A 101 13.74 -6.97 1.78
CA GLN A 101 12.29 -6.80 1.84
C GLN A 101 11.61 -8.10 1.39
N ASN A 102 10.81 -8.69 2.28
CA ASN A 102 10.01 -9.90 2.01
C ASN A 102 8.55 -9.47 1.81
N PRO A 103 7.84 -9.86 0.73
CA PRO A 103 8.14 -10.89 -0.29
C PRO A 103 8.72 -10.42 -1.64
N PRO A 104 9.24 -11.35 -2.48
CA PRO A 104 9.36 -12.80 -2.25
C PRO A 104 10.57 -13.19 -1.41
N ALA A 105 10.35 -14.08 -0.45
CA ALA A 105 11.40 -14.60 0.43
C ALA A 105 12.39 -15.49 -0.30
N LEU A 106 11.89 -16.40 -1.14
CA LEU A 106 12.72 -17.42 -1.76
C LEU A 106 12.98 -17.09 -3.23
N PRO A 107 14.24 -17.13 -3.69
CA PRO A 107 15.46 -17.53 -2.97
C PRO A 107 16.14 -16.39 -2.19
N ALA A 108 15.61 -15.16 -2.22
CA ALA A 108 16.29 -13.94 -1.77
C ALA A 108 16.90 -14.04 -0.36
N LEU A 109 16.12 -14.50 0.62
CA LEU A 109 16.56 -14.66 2.01
C LEU A 109 17.70 -15.66 2.13
N ILE A 110 17.64 -16.80 1.43
CA ILE A 110 18.70 -17.83 1.47
C ILE A 110 20.01 -17.26 0.94
N VAL A 111 19.95 -16.57 -0.21
CA VAL A 111 21.14 -15.99 -0.83
C VAL A 111 21.73 -14.87 0.02
N ALA A 112 20.88 -13.97 0.55
CA ALA A 112 21.32 -12.89 1.43
C ALA A 112 21.98 -13.44 2.70
N TRP A 113 21.36 -14.43 3.35
CA TRP A 113 21.92 -15.10 4.52
C TRP A 113 23.28 -15.74 4.22
N LEU A 114 23.41 -16.47 3.10
CA LEU A 114 24.70 -17.06 2.69
C LEU A 114 25.79 -16.00 2.49
N VAL A 115 25.46 -14.87 1.84
CA VAL A 115 26.42 -13.78 1.65
C VAL A 115 26.80 -13.13 2.98
N CYS A 116 25.83 -12.93 3.87
CA CYS A 116 26.07 -12.42 5.22
C CYS A 116 27.06 -13.29 5.99
N LEU A 117 26.93 -14.62 5.91
CA LEU A 117 27.90 -15.55 6.50
C LEU A 117 29.30 -15.43 5.87
N ILE A 118 29.39 -15.28 4.55
CA ILE A 118 30.68 -15.16 3.84
C ILE A 118 31.39 -13.84 4.20
N ARG A 119 30.63 -12.78 4.47
CA ARG A 119 31.16 -11.42 4.64
C ARG A 119 31.17 -10.92 6.07
N ASP A 120 30.73 -11.74 7.03
CA ASP A 120 30.50 -11.31 8.41
C ASP A 120 29.60 -10.06 8.48
N ALA A 121 28.55 -10.05 7.66
CA ALA A 121 27.62 -8.92 7.53
C ALA A 121 26.30 -9.24 8.23
N ARG A 122 25.65 -8.22 8.80
CA ARG A 122 24.34 -8.35 9.44
C ARG A 122 23.24 -8.67 8.44
N PHE A 123 22.48 -9.72 8.69
CA PHE A 123 21.31 -10.12 7.90
C PHE A 123 20.02 -9.59 8.55
N VAL A 124 19.33 -8.68 7.86
CA VAL A 124 18.08 -8.07 8.31
C VAL A 124 16.95 -8.40 7.35
N ILE A 125 15.80 -8.78 7.90
CA ILE A 125 14.58 -9.02 7.12
C ILE A 125 13.52 -7.98 7.47
N ASP A 126 12.90 -7.39 6.47
CA ASP A 126 11.72 -6.52 6.61
C ASP A 126 10.50 -7.24 6.05
N TRP A 127 9.61 -7.69 6.95
CA TRP A 127 8.45 -8.52 6.68
C TRP A 127 7.22 -7.68 6.33
N HIS A 128 6.71 -7.86 5.11
CA HIS A 128 5.48 -7.21 4.60
C HIS A 128 4.32 -8.16 4.52
N ASN A 129 4.58 -9.33 3.97
CA ASN A 129 3.62 -10.42 3.81
C ASN A 129 4.41 -11.72 3.66
N TYR A 130 3.73 -12.86 3.66
CA TYR A 130 4.34 -14.18 3.52
C TYR A 130 4.25 -14.69 2.09
N THR A 131 5.38 -15.13 1.54
CA THR A 131 5.42 -15.70 0.18
C THR A 131 4.55 -16.94 0.10
N TRP A 132 4.53 -17.77 1.15
CA TRP A 132 3.69 -18.98 1.17
C TRP A 132 2.19 -18.65 1.18
N SER A 133 1.78 -17.56 1.86
CA SER A 133 0.39 -17.11 1.89
C SER A 133 -0.05 -16.62 0.52
N MET A 134 0.75 -15.75 -0.10
CA MET A 134 0.50 -15.25 -1.47
C MET A 134 0.42 -16.39 -2.51
N LEU A 135 1.25 -17.44 -2.36
CA LEU A 135 1.17 -18.63 -3.22
C LEU A 135 -0.09 -19.46 -2.95
N GLY A 136 -0.51 -19.56 -1.69
CA GLY A 136 -1.76 -20.20 -1.28
C GLY A 136 -2.96 -19.55 -1.94
N GLU A 137 -3.07 -18.24 -1.84
CA GLU A 137 -4.12 -17.45 -2.50
C GLU A 137 -4.10 -17.62 -4.03
N ARG A 138 -2.92 -17.46 -4.66
CA ARG A 138 -2.76 -17.63 -6.12
C ARG A 138 -3.26 -18.99 -6.60
N TRP A 139 -3.11 -20.05 -5.80
CA TRP A 139 -3.57 -21.39 -6.13
C TRP A 139 -4.89 -21.78 -5.45
N LYS A 140 -5.59 -20.81 -4.83
CA LYS A 140 -6.86 -21.00 -4.13
C LYS A 140 -6.81 -22.13 -3.09
N MET A 141 -5.70 -22.23 -2.36
CA MET A 141 -5.44 -23.21 -1.31
C MET A 141 -5.45 -22.51 0.04
N ARG A 142 -6.34 -22.94 0.93
CA ARG A 142 -6.46 -22.36 2.28
C ARG A 142 -5.40 -22.90 3.22
N GLU A 143 -5.04 -22.13 4.25
CA GLU A 143 -4.06 -22.56 5.25
C GLU A 143 -4.45 -23.88 5.95
N GLU A 144 -5.74 -24.07 6.18
CA GLU A 144 -6.34 -25.27 6.77
C GLU A 144 -6.07 -26.52 5.91
N GLU A 145 -6.29 -26.39 4.60
CA GLU A 145 -6.09 -27.45 3.60
C GLU A 145 -4.60 -27.80 3.45
N LEU A 146 -3.72 -26.86 3.72
CA LEU A 146 -2.27 -27.05 3.73
C LEU A 146 -1.76 -27.65 5.05
N GLY A 147 -2.57 -27.62 6.11
CA GLY A 147 -2.20 -28.03 7.45
C GLY A 147 -1.25 -27.04 8.14
N LEU A 148 -1.35 -25.74 7.79
CA LEU A 148 -0.49 -24.66 8.29
C LEU A 148 -1.20 -23.73 9.29
N ARG A 149 -2.52 -23.90 9.49
CA ARG A 149 -3.29 -23.14 10.47
C ARG A 149 -2.83 -23.46 11.89
N MET A 150 -2.52 -22.40 12.65
CA MET A 150 -2.11 -22.48 14.04
C MET A 150 -3.34 -22.49 14.96
N GLU A 151 -3.55 -23.59 15.68
CA GLU A 151 -4.67 -23.78 16.62
C GLU A 151 -4.14 -24.12 18.00
N GLU A 152 -4.95 -23.87 19.03
CA GLU A 152 -4.71 -24.36 20.39
C GLU A 152 -4.98 -25.87 20.42
N ASP A 153 -3.99 -26.65 20.87
CA ASP A 153 -3.92 -28.09 20.64
C ASP A 153 -5.07 -28.87 21.30
N SER A 154 -5.86 -29.57 20.48
CA SER A 154 -6.70 -30.69 20.92
C SER A 154 -6.54 -31.89 19.99
N VAL A 155 -6.56 -33.11 20.55
CA VAL A 155 -6.20 -34.35 19.85
C VAL A 155 -7.19 -34.70 18.72
N GLU A 156 -8.47 -34.38 18.89
CA GLU A 156 -9.52 -34.63 17.88
C GLU A 156 -9.30 -33.80 16.60
N VAL A 157 -8.79 -32.57 16.75
CA VAL A 157 -8.50 -31.66 15.64
C VAL A 157 -7.35 -32.16 14.76
N ILE A 158 -6.38 -32.87 15.34
CA ILE A 158 -5.21 -33.40 14.62
C ILE A 158 -5.62 -34.52 13.64
N VAL A 159 -6.50 -35.43 14.08
CA VAL A 159 -6.96 -36.57 13.27
C VAL A 159 -7.84 -36.11 12.10
N GLU A 160 -8.66 -35.08 12.30
CA GLU A 160 -9.48 -34.52 11.24
C GLU A 160 -8.65 -33.71 10.20
N LYS A 161 -7.57 -33.03 10.64
CA LYS A 161 -6.62 -32.34 9.76
C LYS A 161 -5.95 -33.27 8.75
N ASP A 162 -5.48 -34.44 9.18
CA ASP A 162 -4.81 -35.37 8.27
C ASP A 162 -5.74 -35.89 7.16
N ARG A 163 -7.06 -35.93 7.41
CA ARG A 163 -8.07 -36.28 6.40
C ARG A 163 -8.36 -35.16 5.40
N ARG A 164 -8.16 -33.89 5.76
CA ARG A 164 -8.46 -32.72 4.90
C ARG A 164 -7.26 -32.17 4.13
N ARG A 165 -6.05 -32.70 4.33
CA ARG A 165 -4.84 -32.19 3.68
C ARG A 165 -4.84 -32.42 2.17
N ILE A 166 -4.70 -31.32 1.43
CA ILE A 166 -4.56 -31.39 -0.03
C ILE A 166 -3.15 -31.86 -0.40
N GLY A 167 -3.09 -32.88 -1.26
CA GLY A 167 -1.87 -33.42 -1.86
C GLY A 167 -1.48 -32.71 -3.17
N GLY A 168 -0.30 -33.02 -3.69
CA GLY A 168 0.17 -32.51 -4.99
C GLY A 168 1.39 -31.58 -4.91
N GLY A 169 2.02 -31.34 -6.07
CA GLY A 169 3.27 -30.58 -6.17
C GLY A 169 3.16 -29.15 -5.65
N LYS A 170 2.04 -28.46 -5.94
CA LYS A 170 1.74 -27.10 -5.50
C LYS A 170 1.62 -26.98 -3.97
N ALA A 171 0.81 -27.84 -3.35
CA ALA A 171 0.66 -27.88 -1.89
C ALA A 171 2.00 -28.21 -1.18
N ARG A 172 2.79 -29.13 -1.75
CA ARG A 172 4.14 -29.42 -1.24
C ARG A 172 5.08 -28.22 -1.36
N TYR A 173 5.02 -27.48 -2.46
CA TYR A 173 5.81 -26.27 -2.67
C TYR A 173 5.45 -25.17 -1.66
N ILE A 174 4.15 -24.90 -1.44
CA ILE A 174 3.72 -23.90 -0.43
C ILE A 174 4.23 -24.27 0.96
N ARG A 175 4.06 -25.54 1.38
CA ARG A 175 4.58 -26.02 2.67
C ARG A 175 6.09 -25.84 2.79
N LEU A 176 6.83 -26.18 1.74
CA LEU A 176 8.28 -25.99 1.71
C LEU A 176 8.64 -24.50 1.89
N THR A 177 7.98 -23.60 1.15
CA THR A 177 8.17 -22.15 1.27
C THR A 177 7.89 -21.67 2.69
N HIS A 178 6.80 -22.13 3.32
CA HIS A 178 6.46 -21.79 4.71
C HIS A 178 7.59 -22.16 5.68
N TYR A 179 8.10 -23.39 5.62
CA TYR A 179 9.16 -23.82 6.54
C TYR A 179 10.49 -23.10 6.30
N LEU A 180 10.84 -22.83 5.04
CA LEU A 180 12.06 -22.11 4.70
C LEU A 180 11.98 -20.64 5.08
N GLU A 181 10.83 -19.97 4.90
CA GLU A 181 10.61 -18.60 5.41
C GLU A 181 10.83 -18.54 6.92
N GLY A 182 10.22 -19.46 7.68
CA GLY A 182 10.40 -19.50 9.13
C GLY A 182 11.83 -19.81 9.56
N TRP A 183 12.54 -20.67 8.83
CA TRP A 183 13.95 -20.95 9.11
C TRP A 183 14.83 -19.72 8.84
N MET A 184 14.62 -19.04 7.72
CA MET A 184 15.31 -17.79 7.40
C MET A 184 15.02 -16.68 8.40
N GLY A 185 13.78 -16.56 8.88
CA GLY A 185 13.42 -15.62 9.92
C GLY A 185 14.16 -15.85 11.23
N ARG A 186 14.36 -17.11 11.64
CA ARG A 186 15.18 -17.44 12.82
C ARG A 186 16.67 -17.25 12.60
N ALA A 187 17.13 -17.30 11.36
CA ALA A 187 18.53 -17.11 10.99
C ALA A 187 18.92 -15.63 10.83
N ALA A 188 17.94 -14.72 10.78
CA ALA A 188 18.19 -13.28 10.70
C ALA A 188 18.68 -12.70 12.03
N ASP A 189 19.64 -11.79 11.96
CA ASP A 189 20.12 -11.05 13.13
C ASP A 189 19.07 -10.08 13.66
N SER A 190 18.18 -9.61 12.78
CA SER A 190 17.08 -8.71 13.13
C SER A 190 15.93 -8.84 12.14
N SER A 191 14.71 -8.71 12.64
CA SER A 191 13.49 -8.68 11.83
C SER A 191 12.68 -7.41 12.12
N LEU A 192 12.22 -6.75 11.07
CA LEU A 192 11.23 -5.66 11.11
C LEU A 192 9.91 -6.17 10.51
N CYS A 193 8.76 -5.70 10.97
CA CYS A 193 7.47 -6.10 10.38
C CYS A 193 6.44 -4.97 10.38
N VAL A 194 5.49 -5.01 9.45
CA VAL A 194 4.54 -3.90 9.21
C VAL A 194 3.44 -3.73 10.26
N SER A 195 3.22 -4.71 11.13
CA SER A 195 2.14 -4.67 12.12
C SER A 195 2.48 -5.46 13.38
N ALA A 196 1.76 -5.17 14.47
CA ALA A 196 1.83 -5.95 15.70
C ALA A 196 1.21 -7.34 15.52
N ALA A 197 0.16 -7.47 14.72
CA ALA A 197 -0.41 -8.76 14.33
C ALA A 197 0.63 -9.66 13.65
N MET A 198 1.45 -9.11 12.74
CA MET A 198 2.51 -9.85 12.09
C MET A 198 3.63 -10.21 13.08
N ALA A 199 4.03 -9.30 13.97
CA ALA A 199 5.01 -9.61 15.01
C ALA A 199 4.54 -10.79 15.90
N ALA A 200 3.27 -10.77 16.30
CA ALA A 200 2.67 -11.84 17.10
C ALA A 200 2.59 -13.16 16.33
N ASP A 201 2.20 -13.13 15.05
CA ASP A 201 2.16 -14.33 14.20
C ASP A 201 3.57 -14.90 13.97
N LEU A 202 4.56 -14.08 13.60
CA LEU A 202 5.97 -14.48 13.43
C LEU A 202 6.53 -15.17 14.69
N LYS A 203 6.27 -14.58 15.86
CA LYS A 203 6.69 -15.14 17.15
C LYS A 203 6.01 -16.46 17.44
N LYS A 204 4.69 -16.53 17.31
CA LYS A 204 3.91 -17.73 17.62
C LYS A 204 4.17 -18.86 16.61
N ARG A 205 4.36 -18.54 15.33
CA ARG A 205 4.51 -19.49 14.21
C ARG A 205 5.91 -20.06 14.10
N TRP A 206 6.92 -19.19 14.22
CA TRP A 206 8.31 -19.54 13.91
C TRP A 206 9.29 -19.18 15.01
N GLY A 207 8.85 -18.59 16.13
CA GLY A 207 9.73 -18.11 17.19
C GLY A 207 10.58 -16.91 16.78
N VAL A 208 10.13 -16.15 15.77
CA VAL A 208 10.86 -14.98 15.25
C VAL A 208 10.40 -13.73 16.01
N GLU A 209 11.32 -13.11 16.74
CA GLU A 209 11.08 -11.82 17.38
C GLU A 209 11.28 -10.71 16.34
N ALA A 210 10.17 -10.17 15.84
CA ALA A 210 10.18 -9.05 14.89
C ALA A 210 9.77 -7.75 15.57
N ARG A 211 10.48 -6.68 15.27
CA ARG A 211 10.18 -5.34 15.75
C ARG A 211 9.17 -4.67 14.83
N VAL A 212 8.09 -4.16 15.39
CA VAL A 212 7.04 -3.50 14.62
C VAL A 212 7.55 -2.17 14.07
N PHE A 213 7.48 -2.04 12.75
CA PHE A 213 7.71 -0.82 12.00
C PHE A 213 6.62 -0.65 10.93
N TYR A 214 5.55 0.00 11.37
CA TYR A 214 4.41 0.39 10.53
C TYR A 214 4.82 1.18 9.30
N ASP A 215 4.14 0.95 8.18
CA ASP A 215 4.22 1.87 7.04
C ASP A 215 3.69 3.25 7.41
N ARG A 216 4.41 4.28 6.96
CA ARG A 216 4.13 5.68 7.24
C ARG A 216 4.21 6.50 5.96
N PRO A 217 3.40 7.58 5.86
CA PRO A 217 3.44 8.43 4.69
C PRO A 217 4.76 9.22 4.72
N PRO A 218 5.53 9.23 3.62
CA PRO A 218 6.67 10.12 3.52
C PRO A 218 6.23 11.59 3.56
N ARG A 219 6.88 12.41 4.39
CA ARG A 219 6.52 13.83 4.58
C ARG A 219 6.61 14.67 3.30
N TRP A 220 7.37 14.23 2.30
CA TRP A 220 7.55 14.96 1.04
C TRP A 220 6.48 14.62 -0.01
N LYS A 221 5.70 13.55 0.18
CA LYS A 221 4.77 13.03 -0.84
C LYS A 221 3.31 13.26 -0.48
N PHE A 222 2.91 12.86 0.73
CA PHE A 222 1.52 12.95 1.20
C PHE A 222 1.45 14.00 2.30
N THR A 223 0.88 15.14 1.97
CA THR A 223 0.79 16.32 2.84
C THR A 223 -0.49 17.08 2.56
N ASP A 224 -0.76 18.11 3.37
CA ASP A 224 -1.78 19.10 3.07
C ASP A 224 -1.48 19.83 1.77
N VAL A 225 -2.39 19.70 0.81
CA VAL A 225 -2.30 20.37 -0.49
C VAL A 225 -3.20 21.60 -0.47
N SER A 226 -2.69 22.73 -0.97
CA SER A 226 -3.45 23.97 -1.06
C SER A 226 -4.66 23.82 -1.98
N LEU A 227 -5.74 24.57 -1.72
CA LEU A 227 -6.94 24.53 -2.55
C LEU A 227 -6.66 24.93 -4.00
N SER A 228 -5.73 25.87 -4.23
CA SER A 228 -5.31 26.27 -5.57
C SER A 228 -4.66 25.11 -6.33
N MET A 229 -3.82 24.29 -5.69
CA MET A 229 -3.20 23.14 -6.34
C MET A 229 -4.23 22.07 -6.69
N LYS A 230 -5.19 21.81 -5.78
CA LYS A 230 -6.32 20.91 -6.04
C LYS A 230 -7.13 21.39 -7.25
N HIS A 231 -7.49 22.67 -7.28
CA HIS A 231 -8.19 23.29 -8.41
C HIS A 231 -7.41 23.14 -9.71
N SER A 232 -6.11 23.49 -9.73
CA SER A 232 -5.26 23.40 -10.91
C SER A 232 -5.19 21.98 -11.48
N LEU A 233 -5.09 20.95 -10.62
CA LEU A 233 -5.07 19.56 -11.06
C LEU A 233 -6.37 19.21 -11.81
N PHE A 234 -7.53 19.37 -11.17
CA PHE A 234 -8.79 18.95 -11.77
C PHE A 234 -9.19 19.80 -12.98
N HIS A 235 -8.82 21.08 -12.98
CA HIS A 235 -8.92 21.91 -14.18
C HIS A 235 -8.03 21.36 -15.31
N SER A 236 -6.77 21.00 -15.04
CA SER A 236 -5.90 20.42 -16.08
C SER A 236 -6.40 19.08 -16.61
N LEU A 237 -6.97 18.23 -15.74
CA LEU A 237 -7.56 16.95 -16.14
C LEU A 237 -8.78 17.17 -17.04
N ARG A 238 -9.66 18.11 -16.70
CA ARG A 238 -10.78 18.52 -17.55
C ARG A 238 -10.29 19.02 -18.91
N MET A 239 -9.35 19.97 -18.95
CA MET A 239 -8.83 20.51 -20.20
C MET A 239 -8.17 19.44 -21.08
N LYS A 240 -7.56 18.42 -20.47
CA LYS A 240 -7.01 17.27 -21.18
C LYS A 240 -8.12 16.41 -21.79
N ALA A 241 -9.15 16.09 -21.01
CA ALA A 241 -10.31 15.33 -21.47
C ALA A 241 -11.06 16.05 -22.62
N GLU A 242 -11.22 17.38 -22.54
CA GLU A 242 -11.81 18.19 -23.62
C GLU A 242 -11.02 18.06 -24.92
N LYS A 243 -9.68 18.09 -24.85
CA LYS A 243 -8.81 17.91 -26.02
C LYS A 243 -8.85 16.50 -26.59
N GLU A 244 -9.03 15.51 -25.74
CA GLU A 244 -9.12 14.09 -26.11
C GLU A 244 -10.54 13.70 -26.59
N GLY A 245 -11.53 14.58 -26.42
CA GLY A 245 -12.92 14.35 -26.82
C GLY A 245 -13.71 13.47 -25.86
N ASP A 246 -13.20 13.25 -24.65
CA ASP A 246 -13.83 12.46 -23.59
C ASP A 246 -14.92 13.29 -22.89
N ARG A 247 -16.12 13.26 -23.45
CA ARG A 247 -17.27 14.05 -22.96
C ARG A 247 -17.70 13.66 -21.55
N GLU A 248 -17.64 12.38 -21.22
CA GLU A 248 -18.10 11.87 -19.92
C GLU A 248 -17.22 12.38 -18.77
N THR A 249 -15.89 12.36 -18.96
CA THR A 249 -14.95 12.94 -18.00
C THR A 249 -15.15 14.45 -17.87
N VAL A 250 -15.39 15.15 -18.98
CA VAL A 250 -15.63 16.60 -18.95
C VAL A 250 -16.88 16.92 -18.14
N GLU A 251 -17.99 16.23 -18.40
CA GLU A 251 -19.24 16.39 -17.66
C GLU A 251 -19.07 16.08 -16.17
N SER A 252 -18.29 15.04 -15.82
CA SER A 252 -18.02 14.66 -14.43
C SER A 252 -17.14 15.67 -13.68
N LEU A 253 -16.25 16.37 -14.38
CA LEU A 253 -15.32 17.35 -13.80
C LEU A 253 -15.80 18.79 -13.90
N GLU A 254 -16.83 19.05 -14.70
CA GLU A 254 -17.39 20.36 -14.93
C GLU A 254 -18.13 20.88 -13.68
N GLY A 255 -17.87 22.16 -13.36
CA GLY A 255 -18.53 22.86 -12.29
C GLY A 255 -19.71 23.69 -12.78
N GLY A 256 -20.93 23.34 -12.35
CA GLY A 256 -22.05 24.29 -12.25
C GLY A 256 -22.88 24.54 -13.51
N THR A 257 -24.10 24.01 -13.51
CA THR A 257 -25.21 24.39 -14.38
C THR A 257 -25.85 25.72 -13.99
N ARG A 258 -25.07 26.79 -13.77
CA ARG A 258 -25.65 28.15 -13.70
C ARG A 258 -25.44 28.86 -15.03
N GLN A 259 -26.39 28.63 -15.93
CA GLN A 259 -26.53 29.37 -17.18
C GLN A 259 -26.31 30.88 -16.94
N GLY A 260 -25.29 31.46 -17.56
CA GLY A 260 -25.12 32.92 -17.66
C GLY A 260 -23.98 33.58 -16.88
N ARG A 261 -23.11 32.85 -16.15
CA ARG A 261 -21.87 33.44 -15.61
C ARG A 261 -20.69 33.24 -16.56
N GLN A 262 -20.16 34.31 -17.14
CA GLN A 262 -18.90 34.39 -17.92
C GLN A 262 -17.62 34.09 -17.09
N GLY A 263 -17.70 33.22 -16.08
CA GLY A 263 -16.58 32.73 -15.27
C GLY A 263 -16.62 31.21 -15.02
N ALA A 264 -17.69 30.53 -15.45
CA ALA A 264 -17.88 29.09 -15.26
C ALA A 264 -16.87 28.22 -16.02
N GLU A 265 -16.18 28.76 -17.04
CA GLU A 265 -15.18 28.03 -17.82
C GLU A 265 -13.96 27.59 -16.99
N GLN A 266 -13.64 28.29 -15.89
CA GLN A 266 -12.51 27.92 -15.03
C GLN A 266 -12.95 27.13 -13.78
N ASP A 267 -14.25 26.95 -13.54
CA ASP A 267 -14.72 26.25 -12.36
C ASP A 267 -14.51 24.73 -12.51
N THR A 268 -14.29 24.07 -11.37
CA THR A 268 -14.31 22.61 -11.28
C THR A 268 -15.59 22.15 -10.57
N PHE A 269 -15.87 20.85 -10.59
CA PHE A 269 -16.99 20.25 -9.87
C PHE A 269 -17.06 20.60 -8.36
N PHE A 270 -15.96 21.05 -7.73
CA PHE A 270 -15.90 21.37 -6.29
C PHE A 270 -15.32 22.73 -5.93
N THR A 271 -14.71 23.45 -6.88
CA THR A 271 -14.12 24.77 -6.66
C THR A 271 -14.59 25.78 -7.68
N GLU A 272 -14.66 27.04 -7.26
CA GLU A 272 -14.89 28.18 -8.13
C GLU A 272 -13.66 29.10 -8.09
N LYS A 273 -13.39 29.78 -9.21
CA LYS A 273 -12.29 30.75 -9.30
C LYS A 273 -12.82 32.14 -9.61
N SER A 274 -12.59 33.06 -8.67
CA SER A 274 -12.98 34.46 -8.82
C SER A 274 -12.20 35.17 -9.92
N ARG A 275 -12.71 36.34 -10.36
CA ARG A 275 -12.02 37.19 -11.34
C ARG A 275 -10.66 37.71 -10.86
N SER A 276 -10.45 37.81 -9.55
CA SER A 276 -9.16 38.17 -8.94
C SER A 276 -8.18 36.99 -8.90
N GLY A 277 -8.60 35.79 -9.28
CA GLY A 277 -7.79 34.57 -9.26
C GLY A 277 -7.82 33.78 -7.96
N GLU A 278 -8.57 34.25 -6.96
CA GLU A 278 -8.78 33.52 -5.69
C GLU A 278 -9.69 32.30 -5.92
N VAL A 279 -9.32 31.17 -5.34
CA VAL A 279 -10.02 29.89 -5.43
C VAL A 279 -10.75 29.61 -4.12
N SER A 280 -12.05 29.29 -4.20
CA SER A 280 -12.89 28.91 -3.05
C SER A 280 -13.62 27.59 -3.31
N LEU A 281 -14.03 26.91 -2.23
CA LEU A 281 -14.90 25.73 -2.32
C LEU A 281 -16.32 26.17 -2.68
N ARG A 282 -16.97 25.42 -3.58
CA ARG A 282 -18.37 25.67 -3.93
C ARG A 282 -19.31 25.22 -2.82
N GLU A 283 -20.44 25.91 -2.69
CA GLU A 283 -21.48 25.55 -1.71
C GLU A 283 -22.29 24.32 -2.14
N ASP A 284 -22.37 24.04 -3.44
CA ASP A 284 -23.09 22.92 -4.06
C ASP A 284 -22.17 21.75 -4.47
N ARG A 285 -20.93 21.74 -3.97
CA ARG A 285 -19.95 20.70 -4.31
C ARG A 285 -20.43 19.31 -3.88
N PRO A 286 -20.17 18.26 -4.67
CA PRO A 286 -20.49 16.90 -4.27
C PRO A 286 -19.63 16.47 -3.07
N LEU A 287 -20.03 15.36 -2.44
CA LEU A 287 -19.15 14.61 -1.57
C LEU A 287 -18.11 13.89 -2.45
N ILE A 288 -16.83 14.17 -2.21
CA ILE A 288 -15.74 13.55 -2.99
C ILE A 288 -15.24 12.34 -2.24
N VAL A 289 -15.46 11.15 -2.80
CA VAL A 289 -14.97 9.89 -2.25
C VAL A 289 -13.84 9.40 -3.15
N THR A 290 -12.71 8.98 -2.56
CA THR A 290 -11.65 8.33 -3.33
C THR A 290 -11.47 6.88 -2.90
N SER A 291 -11.25 6.00 -3.87
CA SER A 291 -10.85 4.62 -3.64
C SER A 291 -9.64 4.31 -4.51
N SER A 292 -8.49 4.15 -3.86
CA SER A 292 -7.30 3.62 -4.53
C SER A 292 -7.37 2.09 -4.58
N THR A 293 -7.06 1.50 -5.73
CA THR A 293 -7.22 0.06 -5.95
C THR A 293 -6.10 -0.52 -6.78
N SER A 294 -5.67 -1.72 -6.44
CA SER A 294 -4.77 -2.52 -7.25
C SER A 294 -5.52 -3.33 -8.31
N TRP A 295 -6.86 -3.31 -8.34
CA TRP A 295 -7.72 -4.13 -9.19
C TRP A 295 -7.34 -5.61 -9.18
N THR A 296 -7.03 -6.11 -7.99
CA THR A 296 -6.66 -7.49 -7.72
C THR A 296 -7.80 -8.20 -6.98
N PRO A 297 -7.89 -9.54 -7.05
CA PRO A 297 -9.02 -10.28 -6.49
C PRO A 297 -9.23 -10.13 -4.97
N ASP A 298 -8.21 -9.70 -4.22
CA ASP A 298 -8.27 -9.37 -2.78
C ASP A 298 -9.06 -8.08 -2.48
N GLU A 299 -9.40 -7.30 -3.51
CA GLU A 299 -10.21 -6.08 -3.46
C GLU A 299 -11.54 -6.33 -4.18
N ASP A 300 -12.53 -6.88 -3.47
CA ASP A 300 -13.87 -7.07 -4.02
C ASP A 300 -14.59 -5.73 -4.22
N PHE A 301 -14.44 -5.17 -5.42
CA PHE A 301 -15.01 -3.88 -5.79
C PHE A 301 -16.52 -3.92 -5.96
N SER A 302 -17.14 -5.12 -6.04
CA SER A 302 -18.60 -5.23 -6.10
C SER A 302 -19.27 -4.60 -4.87
N ILE A 303 -18.61 -4.69 -3.70
CA ILE A 303 -19.09 -4.10 -2.44
C ILE A 303 -19.30 -2.59 -2.58
N LEU A 304 -18.33 -1.88 -3.18
CA LEU A 304 -18.43 -0.43 -3.36
C LEU A 304 -19.43 -0.07 -4.46
N LEU A 305 -19.47 -0.81 -5.56
CA LEU A 305 -20.44 -0.55 -6.64
C LEU A 305 -21.89 -0.75 -6.16
N GLU A 306 -22.16 -1.83 -5.44
CA GLU A 306 -23.47 -2.06 -4.82
C GLU A 306 -23.83 -0.97 -3.81
N ALA A 307 -22.84 -0.54 -2.99
CA ALA A 307 -23.09 0.48 -1.99
C ALA A 307 -23.46 1.83 -2.61
N VAL A 308 -22.84 2.16 -3.75
CA VAL A 308 -23.11 3.35 -4.57
C VAL A 308 -24.50 3.29 -5.20
N VAL A 309 -24.91 2.15 -5.75
CA VAL A 309 -26.28 1.97 -6.27
C VAL A 309 -27.31 2.16 -5.16
N LYS A 310 -27.10 1.55 -3.99
CA LYS A 310 -27.98 1.75 -2.84
C LYS A 310 -28.01 3.20 -2.35
N TYR A 311 -26.89 3.92 -2.46
CA TYR A 311 -26.84 5.36 -2.13
C TYR A 311 -27.65 6.21 -3.12
N GLU A 312 -27.59 5.91 -4.43
CA GLU A 312 -28.42 6.54 -5.47
C GLU A 312 -29.91 6.36 -5.15
N GLU A 313 -30.34 5.14 -4.84
CA GLU A 313 -31.75 4.87 -4.48
C GLU A 313 -32.21 5.69 -3.26
N ARG A 314 -31.32 5.96 -2.29
CA ARG A 314 -31.66 6.79 -1.12
C ARG A 314 -31.81 8.26 -1.48
N ILE A 315 -31.06 8.75 -2.47
CA ILE A 315 -31.25 10.09 -3.01
C ILE A 315 -32.61 10.17 -3.72
N GLU A 316 -32.91 9.21 -4.59
CA GLU A 316 -34.15 9.20 -5.38
C GLU A 316 -35.42 9.08 -4.52
N ARG A 317 -35.35 8.36 -3.40
CA ARG A 317 -36.43 8.28 -2.41
C ARG A 317 -36.65 9.60 -1.65
N GLY A 318 -35.68 10.51 -1.69
CA GLY A 318 -35.73 11.78 -0.98
C GLY A 318 -35.53 11.65 0.54
N ASP A 319 -34.91 10.56 1.00
CA ASP A 319 -34.97 10.17 2.41
C ASP A 319 -34.21 11.14 3.34
N LEU A 320 -33.19 11.89 2.88
CA LEU A 320 -32.19 12.48 3.80
C LEU A 320 -31.43 13.75 3.30
N ASP A 321 -31.93 14.48 2.30
CA ASP A 321 -31.23 15.62 1.66
C ASP A 321 -29.74 15.32 1.39
N LEU A 322 -29.51 14.20 0.70
CA LEU A 322 -28.18 13.68 0.42
C LEU A 322 -27.53 14.41 -0.76
N PRO A 323 -26.24 14.77 -0.67
CA PRO A 323 -25.53 15.42 -1.77
C PRO A 323 -25.26 14.43 -2.90
N ARG A 324 -24.99 14.99 -4.09
CA ARG A 324 -24.31 14.26 -5.17
C ARG A 324 -22.97 13.71 -4.70
N LEU A 325 -22.55 12.60 -5.28
CA LEU A 325 -21.28 11.95 -4.96
C LEU A 325 -20.38 11.94 -6.19
N LEU A 326 -19.10 12.30 -6.03
CA LEU A 326 -18.07 12.03 -7.02
C LEU A 326 -17.14 10.94 -6.48
N LEU A 327 -17.14 9.78 -7.13
CA LEU A 327 -16.27 8.66 -6.78
C LEU A 327 -15.03 8.67 -7.68
N ILE A 328 -13.87 8.98 -7.11
CA ILE A 328 -12.58 8.95 -7.80
C ILE A 328 -11.91 7.60 -7.56
N ILE A 329 -11.84 6.76 -8.59
CA ILE A 329 -11.20 5.45 -8.52
C ILE A 329 -9.84 5.50 -9.22
N THR A 330 -8.76 5.25 -8.47
CA THR A 330 -7.40 5.30 -9.02
C THR A 330 -6.73 3.94 -8.99
N GLY A 331 -5.90 3.65 -9.98
CA GLY A 331 -4.99 2.52 -9.95
C GLY A 331 -5.02 1.65 -11.19
N LYS A 332 -4.24 0.57 -11.16
CA LYS A 332 -4.03 -0.35 -12.29
C LYS A 332 -3.93 -1.79 -11.79
N GLY A 333 -4.59 -2.69 -12.51
CA GLY A 333 -4.44 -4.12 -12.31
C GLY A 333 -5.33 -4.95 -13.22
N PRO A 334 -5.32 -6.28 -13.03
CA PRO A 334 -5.92 -7.23 -13.96
C PRO A 334 -7.45 -7.10 -14.07
N GLU A 335 -8.15 -6.76 -12.98
CA GLU A 335 -9.62 -6.71 -12.96
C GLU A 335 -10.18 -5.33 -13.35
N LYS A 336 -9.33 -4.35 -13.70
CA LYS A 336 -9.79 -2.99 -14.02
C LYS A 336 -10.84 -3.00 -15.14
N ALA A 337 -10.56 -3.68 -16.26
CA ALA A 337 -11.48 -3.72 -17.39
C ALA A 337 -12.82 -4.38 -17.04
N TYR A 338 -12.80 -5.39 -16.17
CA TYR A 338 -14.00 -6.07 -15.70
C TYR A 338 -14.92 -5.14 -14.91
N TYR A 339 -14.36 -4.40 -13.95
CA TYR A 339 -15.16 -3.47 -13.14
C TYR A 339 -15.55 -2.21 -13.90
N MET A 340 -14.72 -1.71 -14.82
CA MET A 340 -15.12 -0.61 -15.69
C MET A 340 -16.35 -0.99 -16.54
N GLY A 341 -16.38 -2.20 -17.12
CA GLY A 341 -17.56 -2.67 -17.85
C GLY A 341 -18.83 -2.73 -16.97
N LYS A 342 -18.69 -3.10 -15.68
CA LYS A 342 -19.81 -3.04 -14.73
C LYS A 342 -20.25 -1.61 -14.42
N ILE A 343 -19.31 -0.67 -14.33
CA ILE A 343 -19.59 0.74 -14.07
C ILE A 343 -20.39 1.34 -15.23
N ASP A 344 -20.03 1.00 -16.47
CA ASP A 344 -20.72 1.48 -17.69
C ASP A 344 -22.18 1.00 -17.77
N GLU A 345 -22.52 -0.10 -17.10
CA GLU A 345 -23.88 -0.64 -17.02
C GLU A 345 -24.73 0.03 -15.92
N LEU A 346 -24.12 0.81 -15.02
CA LEU A 346 -24.84 1.50 -13.95
C LEU A 346 -25.58 2.73 -14.48
N SER A 347 -26.86 2.84 -14.16
CA SER A 347 -27.68 4.02 -14.46
C SER A 347 -27.73 4.93 -13.24
N LEU A 348 -26.75 5.83 -13.10
CA LEU A 348 -26.62 6.77 -11.97
C LEU A 348 -26.89 8.20 -12.42
N SER A 349 -27.75 8.93 -11.70
CA SER A 349 -28.09 10.33 -12.01
C SER A 349 -27.42 11.32 -11.05
N HIS A 350 -27.15 10.90 -9.81
CA HIS A 350 -26.61 11.77 -8.77
C HIS A 350 -25.17 11.43 -8.38
N ILE A 351 -24.64 10.36 -8.93
CA ILE A 351 -23.29 9.87 -8.67
C ILE A 351 -22.49 9.83 -9.96
N SER A 352 -21.34 10.50 -9.96
CA SER A 352 -20.37 10.44 -11.06
C SER A 352 -19.20 9.57 -10.63
N ILE A 353 -18.77 8.66 -11.50
CA ILE A 353 -17.61 7.80 -11.25
C ILE A 353 -16.49 8.23 -12.20
N PHE A 354 -15.35 8.59 -11.63
CA PHE A 354 -14.22 9.14 -12.37
C PHE A 354 -12.97 8.29 -12.13
N SER A 355 -12.44 7.65 -13.18
CA SER A 355 -11.22 6.83 -13.13
C SER A 355 -10.11 7.37 -14.04
N PRO A 356 -9.45 8.50 -13.70
CA PRO A 356 -8.43 9.10 -14.54
C PRO A 356 -7.14 8.28 -14.63
N TRP A 357 -6.39 8.52 -15.71
CA TRP A 357 -4.95 8.35 -15.66
C TRP A 357 -4.32 9.51 -14.88
N LEU A 358 -3.57 9.20 -13.82
CA LEU A 358 -2.83 10.16 -13.01
C LEU A 358 -1.34 9.89 -13.11
N GLU A 359 -0.55 10.95 -13.28
CA GLU A 359 0.88 10.86 -13.08
C GLU A 359 1.20 10.60 -11.60
N ALA A 360 2.35 10.01 -11.31
CA ALA A 360 2.74 9.67 -9.94
C ALA A 360 2.84 10.90 -9.01
N SER A 361 3.12 12.07 -9.58
CA SER A 361 3.13 13.38 -8.89
C SER A 361 1.74 13.91 -8.57
N ASP A 362 0.74 13.55 -9.35
CA ASP A 362 -0.62 14.08 -9.25
C ASP A 362 -1.47 13.30 -8.25
N TYR A 363 -1.15 12.03 -8.06
CA TYR A 363 -1.85 11.12 -7.15
C TYR A 363 -2.04 11.70 -5.73
N PRO A 364 -1.02 12.24 -5.03
CA PRO A 364 -1.22 12.83 -3.71
C PRO A 364 -2.20 14.01 -3.70
N THR A 365 -2.20 14.83 -4.76
CA THR A 365 -3.13 15.97 -4.88
C THR A 365 -4.56 15.49 -5.13
N ALA A 366 -4.75 14.44 -5.94
CA ALA A 366 -6.06 13.82 -6.16
C ALA A 366 -6.62 13.22 -4.86
N VAL A 367 -5.79 12.48 -4.11
CA VAL A 367 -6.18 11.93 -2.79
C VAL A 367 -6.52 13.06 -1.82
N ALA A 368 -5.67 14.09 -1.70
CA ALA A 368 -5.91 15.22 -0.80
C ALA A 368 -7.16 16.05 -1.15
N ALA A 369 -7.68 15.96 -2.38
CA ALA A 369 -8.92 16.61 -2.77
C ALA A 369 -10.17 15.86 -2.28
N ALA A 370 -10.06 14.57 -1.96
CA ALA A 370 -11.18 13.79 -1.46
C ALA A 370 -11.58 14.20 -0.04
N ASP A 371 -12.88 14.13 0.25
CA ASP A 371 -13.43 14.32 1.59
C ASP A 371 -13.32 13.06 2.44
N LEU A 372 -13.47 11.90 1.80
CA LEU A 372 -13.51 10.59 2.41
C LEU A 372 -12.78 9.57 1.53
N GLY A 373 -12.07 8.66 2.17
CA GLY A 373 -11.46 7.49 1.54
C GLY A 373 -12.29 6.22 1.73
N VAL A 374 -12.31 5.34 0.74
CA VAL A 374 -12.79 3.96 0.87
C VAL A 374 -11.64 3.02 0.53
N CYS A 375 -11.37 2.06 1.41
CA CYS A 375 -10.35 1.03 1.20
C CYS A 375 -10.97 -0.37 1.27
N LEU A 376 -10.96 -1.09 0.15
CA LEU A 376 -11.45 -2.46 0.05
C LEU A 376 -10.36 -3.52 0.25
N HIS A 377 -9.10 -3.10 0.31
CA HIS A 377 -7.96 -4.00 0.39
C HIS A 377 -7.98 -4.82 1.68
N THR A 378 -7.85 -6.14 1.53
CA THR A 378 -7.72 -7.06 2.65
C THR A 378 -6.38 -7.78 2.60
N SER A 379 -5.87 -8.06 3.80
CA SER A 379 -4.65 -8.83 3.95
C SER A 379 -4.86 -10.30 3.62
N THR A 380 -4.08 -10.84 2.69
CA THR A 380 -4.12 -12.26 2.31
C THR A 380 -3.70 -13.18 3.46
N SER A 381 -2.77 -12.71 4.31
CA SER A 381 -2.34 -13.37 5.54
C SER A 381 -3.13 -12.91 6.79
N GLY A 382 -4.02 -11.93 6.64
CA GLY A 382 -4.75 -11.28 7.73
C GLY A 382 -3.92 -10.33 8.60
N VAL A 383 -2.60 -10.24 8.38
CA VAL A 383 -1.65 -9.57 9.27
C VAL A 383 -0.94 -8.36 8.66
N ASP A 384 -1.01 -8.12 7.35
CA ASP A 384 -0.44 -6.92 6.73
C ASP A 384 -1.43 -5.74 6.69
N LEU A 385 -0.93 -4.52 6.49
CA LEU A 385 -1.74 -3.29 6.54
C LEU A 385 -1.73 -2.57 5.18
N PRO A 386 -2.87 -2.03 4.72
CA PRO A 386 -2.96 -1.38 3.43
C PRO A 386 -2.24 -0.03 3.43
N MET A 387 -1.17 0.08 2.62
CA MET A 387 -0.47 1.35 2.38
C MET A 387 -1.39 2.45 1.83
N LYS A 388 -2.46 2.10 1.11
CA LYS A 388 -3.42 3.07 0.57
C LYS A 388 -4.11 3.90 1.66
N VAL A 389 -4.37 3.29 2.82
CA VAL A 389 -4.92 3.98 3.98
C VAL A 389 -3.89 4.94 4.60
N VAL A 390 -2.61 4.54 4.58
CA VAL A 390 -1.48 5.38 5.01
C VAL A 390 -1.38 6.64 4.12
N ASP A 391 -1.53 6.49 2.80
CA ASP A 391 -1.55 7.62 1.86
C ASP A 391 -2.70 8.59 2.16
N MET A 392 -3.92 8.06 2.36
CA MET A 392 -5.11 8.86 2.67
C MET A 392 -4.96 9.63 3.99
N PHE A 393 -4.50 8.97 5.06
CA PHE A 393 -4.22 9.65 6.32
C PHE A 393 -3.10 10.68 6.20
N GLY A 394 -2.05 10.42 5.40
CA GLY A 394 -1.00 11.40 5.10
C GLY A 394 -1.52 12.66 4.42
N CYS A 395 -2.63 12.56 3.69
CA CYS A 395 -3.32 13.67 3.05
C CYS A 395 -4.48 14.28 3.87
N GLY A 396 -4.65 13.88 5.13
CA GLY A 396 -5.73 14.40 5.97
C GLY A 396 -7.12 13.82 5.68
N VAL A 397 -7.20 12.69 4.96
CA VAL A 397 -8.45 12.07 4.52
C VAL A 397 -8.81 10.88 5.42
N PRO A 398 -9.94 10.93 6.17
CA PRO A 398 -10.41 9.79 6.95
C PRO A 398 -10.91 8.66 6.04
N VAL A 399 -10.96 7.43 6.57
CA VAL A 399 -11.16 6.24 5.73
C VAL A 399 -12.27 5.32 6.25
N LEU A 400 -13.12 4.85 5.35
CA LEU A 400 -13.93 3.65 5.55
C LEU A 400 -13.13 2.45 5.03
N ALA A 401 -12.85 1.45 5.87
CA ALA A 401 -12.00 0.32 5.49
C ALA A 401 -12.70 -1.04 5.66
N LYS A 402 -12.47 -1.95 4.71
CA LYS A 402 -12.93 -3.33 4.80
C LYS A 402 -12.32 -4.00 6.03
N LYS A 403 -13.16 -4.65 6.83
CA LYS A 403 -12.74 -5.31 8.08
C LYS A 403 -11.91 -6.56 7.78
N PHE A 404 -10.76 -6.67 8.45
CA PHE A 404 -9.93 -7.87 8.54
C PHE A 404 -9.09 -7.82 9.84
N PRO A 405 -8.42 -8.91 10.28
CA PRO A 405 -7.89 -9.00 11.64
C PRO A 405 -6.95 -7.85 12.09
N ALA A 406 -6.00 -7.42 11.26
CA ALA A 406 -5.03 -6.39 11.64
C ALA A 406 -5.48 -4.94 11.40
N ILE A 407 -6.54 -4.68 10.62
CA ILE A 407 -6.90 -3.31 10.17
C ILE A 407 -7.13 -2.32 11.32
N GLY A 408 -7.56 -2.82 12.49
CA GLY A 408 -7.79 -2.02 13.70
C GLY A 408 -6.53 -1.33 14.24
N GLU A 409 -5.35 -1.78 13.85
CA GLU A 409 -4.08 -1.10 14.17
C GLU A 409 -3.92 0.23 13.42
N LEU A 410 -4.56 0.36 12.26
CA LEU A 410 -4.46 1.53 11.38
C LEU A 410 -5.74 2.38 11.42
N VAL A 411 -6.91 1.76 11.25
CA VAL A 411 -8.22 2.42 11.26
C VAL A 411 -8.92 2.15 12.59
N ARG A 412 -9.12 3.22 13.37
CA ARG A 412 -9.77 3.23 14.68
C ARG A 412 -11.15 3.86 14.58
N GLU A 413 -12.15 3.06 14.90
CA GLU A 413 -13.58 3.43 14.91
C GLU A 413 -13.85 4.78 15.56
N ASN A 414 -14.61 5.65 14.88
CA ASN A 414 -15.03 6.98 15.33
C ASN A 414 -13.89 7.99 15.61
N LEU A 415 -12.64 7.64 15.28
CA LEU A 415 -11.48 8.51 15.44
C LEU A 415 -10.97 8.97 14.08
N ASN A 416 -10.41 8.07 13.29
CA ASN A 416 -9.87 8.38 11.96
C ASN A 416 -10.65 7.71 10.82
N GLY A 417 -11.69 6.95 11.15
CA GLY A 417 -12.44 6.18 10.18
C GLY A 417 -13.47 5.24 10.79
N HIS A 418 -13.98 4.35 9.95
CA HIS A 418 -14.92 3.29 10.29
C HIS A 418 -14.59 2.01 9.52
N LEU A 419 -14.94 0.86 10.09
CA LEU A 419 -14.82 -0.44 9.45
C LEU A 419 -16.16 -0.90 8.91
N PHE A 420 -16.15 -1.57 7.76
CA PHE A 420 -17.32 -2.20 7.16
C PHE A 420 -17.01 -3.61 6.70
N ASP A 421 -18.04 -4.45 6.56
CA ASP A 421 -17.88 -5.82 6.06
C ASP A 421 -18.68 -6.08 4.78
N THR A 422 -19.85 -5.46 4.66
CA THR A 422 -20.81 -5.66 3.57
C THR A 422 -21.08 -4.37 2.78
N SER A 423 -21.76 -4.49 1.62
CA SER A 423 -22.22 -3.33 0.86
C SER A 423 -23.25 -2.52 1.64
N ASP A 424 -24.09 -3.15 2.46
CA ASP A 424 -25.07 -2.47 3.32
C ASP A 424 -24.39 -1.64 4.41
N ASP A 425 -23.37 -2.18 5.08
CA ASP A 425 -22.58 -1.43 6.07
C ASP A 425 -21.94 -0.20 5.42
N LEU A 426 -21.35 -0.38 4.24
CA LEU A 426 -20.71 0.70 3.50
C LEU A 426 -21.73 1.76 3.06
N THR A 427 -22.92 1.36 2.59
CA THR A 427 -24.00 2.31 2.27
C THR A 427 -24.38 3.15 3.48
N GLU A 428 -24.62 2.54 4.63
CA GLU A 428 -25.02 3.27 5.83
C GLU A 428 -23.92 4.22 6.31
N LEU A 429 -22.65 3.82 6.20
CA LEU A 429 -21.52 4.69 6.49
C LEU A 429 -21.40 5.84 5.48
N LEU A 430 -21.57 5.60 4.18
CA LEU A 430 -21.58 6.66 3.17
C LEU A 430 -22.70 7.66 3.42
N VAL A 431 -23.91 7.19 3.69
CA VAL A 431 -25.06 8.03 4.08
C VAL A 431 -24.72 8.84 5.33
N LYS A 432 -24.17 8.20 6.37
CA LYS A 432 -23.77 8.87 7.61
C LYS A 432 -22.73 9.96 7.34
N MET A 433 -21.74 9.67 6.49
CA MET A 433 -20.67 10.60 6.10
C MET A 433 -21.12 11.63 5.06
N ALA A 434 -22.33 11.55 4.50
CA ALA A 434 -22.82 12.49 3.49
C ALA A 434 -23.83 13.50 4.04
N ARG A 435 -24.55 13.14 5.11
CA ARG A 435 -25.60 13.98 5.71
C ARG A 435 -25.08 15.36 6.10
N GLY A 436 -25.74 16.40 5.58
CA GLY A 436 -25.40 17.81 5.84
C GLY A 436 -24.12 18.30 5.16
N HIS A 437 -23.51 17.52 4.27
CA HIS A 437 -22.39 17.98 3.46
C HIS A 437 -22.81 19.18 2.57
N PRO A 438 -21.94 20.18 2.32
CA PRO A 438 -20.54 20.26 2.74
C PRO A 438 -20.27 20.91 4.11
N LYS A 439 -21.23 21.63 4.71
CA LYS A 439 -20.97 22.50 5.89
C LYS A 439 -21.52 21.99 7.23
N MET A 440 -22.58 21.18 7.22
CA MET A 440 -23.29 20.70 8.42
C MET A 440 -22.96 19.23 8.78
N ASN A 441 -21.99 18.64 8.08
CA ASN A 441 -21.61 17.25 8.24
C ASN A 441 -20.69 17.03 9.45
N LYS A 442 -21.29 16.92 10.64
CA LYS A 442 -20.56 16.81 11.90
C LYS A 442 -19.69 15.55 11.98
N GLU A 443 -20.16 14.44 11.45
CA GLU A 443 -19.46 13.16 11.55
C GLU A 443 -18.17 13.16 10.73
N LEU A 444 -18.24 13.56 9.46
CA LEU A 444 -17.06 13.61 8.60
C LEU A 444 -16.05 14.69 9.05
N LEU A 445 -16.56 15.87 9.46
CA LEU A 445 -15.71 16.94 9.98
C LEU A 445 -14.95 16.49 11.24
N LYS A 446 -15.60 15.80 12.17
CA LYS A 446 -14.95 15.24 13.36
C LYS A 446 -13.81 14.27 12.99
N LEU A 447 -14.02 13.37 12.04
CA LEU A 447 -12.96 12.45 11.61
C LEU A 447 -11.80 13.20 10.94
N ARG A 448 -12.09 14.18 10.08
CA ARG A 448 -11.05 15.03 9.46
C ARG A 448 -10.25 15.84 10.47
N GLU A 449 -10.93 16.44 11.45
CA GLU A 449 -10.28 17.15 12.54
C GLU A 449 -9.33 16.24 13.31
N TYR A 450 -9.73 15.00 13.60
CA TYR A 450 -8.85 14.04 14.27
C TYR A 450 -7.63 13.69 13.41
N VAL A 451 -7.82 13.28 12.14
CA VAL A 451 -6.74 12.87 11.23
C VAL A 451 -5.72 13.98 10.99
N THR A 452 -6.12 15.25 11.08
CA THR A 452 -5.23 16.41 10.91
C THR A 452 -4.69 16.96 12.24
N SER A 453 -5.25 16.56 13.38
CA SER A 453 -4.79 17.00 14.70
C SER A 453 -3.40 16.46 15.04
N PRO A 454 -2.63 17.12 15.92
CA PRO A 454 -1.34 16.60 16.40
C PRO A 454 -1.42 15.21 17.04
N GLU A 455 -2.56 14.85 17.63
CA GLU A 455 -2.79 13.55 18.27
C GLU A 455 -3.17 12.46 17.27
N GLY A 456 -4.05 12.78 16.31
CA GLY A 456 -4.57 11.81 15.35
C GLY A 456 -3.80 11.71 14.04
N ARG A 457 -2.93 12.69 13.72
CA ARG A 457 -2.10 12.63 12.52
C ARG A 457 -1.19 11.42 12.53
N LEU A 458 -1.06 10.79 11.38
CA LEU A 458 -0.10 9.72 11.20
C LEU A 458 1.30 10.34 11.12
N ARG A 459 2.18 10.02 12.07
CA ARG A 459 3.60 10.42 12.01
C ARG A 459 4.23 9.96 10.70
N SER A 460 5.13 10.75 10.13
CA SER A 460 5.78 10.42 8.86
C SER A 460 6.78 9.29 9.01
N TRP A 461 7.23 8.78 7.86
CA TRP A 461 8.34 7.82 7.79
C TRP A 461 9.56 8.35 8.54
N GLU A 462 10.01 9.54 8.16
CA GLU A 462 11.21 10.19 8.71
C GLU A 462 11.09 10.45 10.22
N GLU A 463 9.88 10.71 10.72
CA GLU A 463 9.67 10.91 12.16
C GLU A 463 9.80 9.62 12.98
N THR A 464 9.60 8.44 12.38
CA THR A 464 9.46 7.17 13.12
C THR A 464 10.56 6.16 12.80
N TRP A 465 11.25 6.31 11.67
CA TRP A 465 12.23 5.35 11.19
C TRP A 465 13.38 5.15 12.18
N GLY A 466 13.99 6.25 12.66
CA GLY A 466 15.07 6.19 13.63
C GLY A 466 14.68 5.47 14.92
N ASP A 467 13.49 5.76 15.46
CA ASP A 467 12.96 5.10 16.66
C ASP A 467 12.79 3.60 16.43
N ALA A 468 12.16 3.22 15.32
CA ALA A 468 11.80 1.85 15.00
C ALA A 468 12.99 0.97 14.61
N THR A 469 14.05 1.54 14.02
CA THR A 469 15.17 0.78 13.46
C THR A 469 16.47 0.91 14.26
N ARG A 470 16.45 1.67 15.38
CA ARG A 470 17.62 1.93 16.24
C ARG A 470 18.39 0.67 16.61
N GLU A 471 17.70 -0.41 16.92
CA GLU A 471 18.34 -1.67 17.35
C GLU A 471 18.85 -2.51 16.19
N THR A 472 18.12 -2.46 15.08
CA THR A 472 18.45 -3.14 13.82
C THR A 472 19.76 -2.60 13.23
N PHE A 473 19.92 -1.27 13.24
CA PHE A 473 21.08 -0.57 12.67
C PHE A 473 21.90 0.16 13.76
N ARG A 474 22.17 -0.50 14.89
CA ARG A 474 23.08 0.03 15.92
C ARG A 474 24.47 0.30 15.32
N ASP A 475 25.09 1.42 15.72
CA ASP A 475 26.40 1.82 15.21
C ASP A 475 27.49 0.86 15.72
N GLU A 476 28.12 0.11 14.80
CA GLU A 476 29.21 -0.84 15.10
C GLU A 476 30.41 -0.21 15.83
N LYS A 477 30.57 1.12 15.75
CA LYS A 477 31.63 1.86 16.47
C LYS A 477 31.55 1.72 17.99
N GLU A 478 30.35 1.61 18.57
CA GLU A 478 30.20 1.39 20.02
C GLU A 478 30.62 -0.02 20.42
N GLU A 479 30.49 -1.01 19.53
CA GLU A 479 30.82 -2.40 19.82
C GLU A 479 32.32 -2.66 19.74
N ILE A 480 33.04 -2.07 18.78
CA ILE A 480 34.50 -2.12 18.74
C ILE A 480 35.09 -1.44 20.00
N PHE A 481 34.51 -0.31 20.43
CA PHE A 481 34.96 0.33 21.67
C PHE A 481 34.67 -0.52 22.90
N ARG A 482 33.51 -1.19 22.99
CA ARG A 482 33.19 -2.10 24.11
C ARG A 482 33.99 -3.40 24.10
N ARG A 483 34.33 -3.95 22.93
CA ARG A 483 35.19 -5.14 22.79
C ARG A 483 36.68 -4.85 23.02
N VAL A 484 37.10 -3.59 23.00
CA VAL A 484 38.47 -3.16 23.29
C VAL A 484 38.62 -2.70 24.75
N VAL A 485 37.52 -2.32 25.41
CA VAL A 485 37.50 -1.84 26.80
C VAL A 485 37.08 -2.93 27.81
N HIS A 486 36.61 -4.08 27.33
CA HIS A 486 36.44 -5.32 28.11
C HIS A 486 37.34 -6.41 27.54
#